data_AF-A0A833ABF2-F1
#
_entry.id   AF-A0A833ABF2-F1
#
_cell.length_a   1.000
_cell.length_b   1.000
_cell.length_c   1.000
_cell.angle_alpha   90.00
_cell.angle_beta   90.00
_cell.angle_gamma   90.00
#
_symmetry.space_group_name_H-M   'P 1'
#
loop_
_entity.id
_entity.type
_entity.pdbx_description
1 polymer ?
#
loop_
_entity_poly.entity_id
_entity_poly.type
_entity_poly.pdbx_seq_one_letter_code
_entity_poly.pdbx_strand_id
1 'polypeptide(L)'
;MKIENLPFSLRAIITFIPCILIVPFDPLLAFCLFIVLFEKCIISIFPLPGIEFTTLATFLFALKYDLIYALFLAFFVPGVIASVFKYTLWKEFKKPDEAPITLGGGTLIDMLMVAFCWFLKTSFTFSLLQLMFIFLLVKHIINFVKGHYTGSVDVIGPFISFFLNIFLILIFEGFFLWLLNA
;
A
#
# COMPACT_ATOMS: atom_id res chain seq x y z
N MET A 1 8.40 -31.35 6.99
CA MET A 1 9.05 -30.76 5.79
C MET A 1 9.15 -29.26 6.01
N LYS A 2 10.32 -28.63 5.84
CA LYS A 2 10.44 -27.17 6.03
C LYS A 2 9.75 -26.45 4.86
N ILE A 3 9.03 -25.35 5.13
CA ILE A 3 8.37 -24.52 4.11
C ILE A 3 9.36 -24.06 3.03
N GLU A 4 10.63 -23.89 3.42
CA GLU A 4 11.75 -23.55 2.53
C GLU A 4 11.99 -24.54 1.38
N ASN A 5 11.50 -25.78 1.50
CA ASN A 5 11.70 -26.85 0.52
C ASN A 5 10.51 -26.98 -0.46
N LEU A 6 9.49 -26.15 -0.34
CA LEU A 6 8.34 -26.15 -1.25
C LEU A 6 8.66 -25.39 -2.55
N PRO A 7 8.07 -25.81 -3.69
CA PRO A 7 8.19 -25.05 -4.92
C PRO A 7 7.59 -23.64 -4.77
N PHE A 8 8.16 -22.69 -5.50
CA PHE A 8 7.78 -21.28 -5.44
C PHE A 8 6.28 -21.03 -5.51
N SER A 9 5.61 -21.66 -6.48
CA SER A 9 4.17 -21.54 -6.68
C SER A 9 3.38 -21.91 -5.43
N LEU A 10 3.77 -22.97 -4.72
CA LEU A 10 3.09 -23.39 -3.50
C LEU A 10 3.37 -22.45 -2.33
N ARG A 11 4.60 -21.92 -2.22
CA ARG A 11 4.93 -20.91 -1.21
C ARG A 11 4.16 -19.61 -1.44
N ALA A 12 4.07 -19.15 -2.68
CA ALA A 12 3.29 -17.98 -3.05
C ALA A 12 1.80 -18.18 -2.72
N ILE A 13 1.22 -19.34 -3.08
CA ILE A 13 -0.17 -19.66 -2.73
C ILE A 13 -0.37 -19.64 -1.22
N ILE A 14 0.47 -20.33 -0.44
CA ILE A 14 0.39 -20.36 1.03
C ILE A 14 0.50 -18.95 1.61
N THR A 15 1.33 -18.10 1.03
CA THR A 15 1.52 -16.71 1.44
C THR A 15 0.24 -15.86 1.28
N PHE A 16 -0.60 -16.15 0.29
CA PHE A 16 -1.86 -15.41 0.08
C PHE A 16 -3.09 -16.05 0.76
N ILE A 17 -2.96 -17.26 1.35
CA ILE A 17 -4.06 -17.90 2.12
C ILE A 17 -4.63 -16.98 3.20
N PRO A 18 -3.82 -16.26 4.02
CA PRO A 18 -4.36 -15.34 5.01
C PRO A 18 -5.27 -14.27 4.41
N CYS A 19 -4.99 -13.78 3.20
CA CYS A 19 -5.87 -12.83 2.51
C CYS A 19 -7.26 -13.42 2.29
N ILE A 20 -7.34 -14.67 1.85
CA ILE A 20 -8.61 -15.37 1.56
C ILE A 20 -9.38 -15.63 2.85
N LEU A 21 -8.69 -16.03 3.92
CA LEU A 21 -9.33 -16.35 5.21
C LEU A 21 -9.93 -15.11 5.91
N ILE A 22 -9.40 -13.91 5.64
CA ILE A 22 -9.89 -12.66 6.22
C ILE A 22 -11.13 -12.13 5.48
N VAL A 23 -11.34 -12.49 4.20
CA VAL A 23 -12.45 -11.96 3.37
C VAL A 23 -13.82 -12.01 4.06
N PRO A 24 -14.25 -13.11 4.72
CA PRO A 24 -15.59 -13.17 5.33
C PRO A 24 -15.76 -12.22 6.53
N PHE A 25 -14.67 -11.76 7.13
CA PHE A 25 -14.67 -10.92 8.33
C PHE A 25 -14.41 -9.46 8.00
N ASP A 26 -13.48 -9.21 7.08
CA ASP A 26 -13.14 -7.86 6.65
C ASP A 26 -12.62 -7.85 5.20
N PRO A 27 -13.53 -7.67 4.22
CA PRO A 27 -13.17 -7.65 2.81
C PRO A 27 -12.16 -6.56 2.44
N LEU A 28 -12.21 -5.40 3.10
CA LEU A 28 -11.29 -4.30 2.84
C LEU A 28 -9.90 -4.63 3.35
N LEU A 29 -9.76 -5.16 4.56
CA LEU A 29 -8.47 -5.59 5.07
C LEU A 29 -7.85 -6.67 4.17
N ALA A 30 -8.65 -7.67 3.77
CA ALA A 30 -8.21 -8.72 2.86
C ALA A 30 -7.72 -8.15 1.52
N PHE A 31 -8.47 -7.22 0.93
CA PHE A 31 -8.10 -6.56 -0.31
C PHE A 31 -6.81 -5.75 -0.17
N CYS A 32 -6.70 -4.91 0.86
CA CYS A 32 -5.52 -4.10 1.12
C CYS A 32 -4.26 -4.95 1.37
N LEU A 33 -4.40 -6.03 2.14
CA LEU A 33 -3.34 -7.02 2.36
C LEU A 33 -2.88 -7.63 1.02
N PHE A 34 -3.83 -8.05 0.20
CA PHE A 34 -3.56 -8.64 -1.11
C PHE A 34 -2.79 -7.69 -2.02
N ILE A 35 -3.26 -6.44 -2.21
CA ILE A 35 -2.61 -5.50 -3.13
C ILE A 35 -1.23 -5.06 -2.63
N VAL A 36 -1.02 -4.92 -1.32
CA VAL A 36 0.29 -4.58 -0.76
C VAL A 36 1.27 -5.73 -0.94
N LEU A 37 0.84 -6.97 -0.67
CA LEU A 37 1.68 -8.15 -0.90
C LEU A 37 1.98 -8.34 -2.39
N PHE A 38 1.00 -8.10 -3.26
CA PHE A 38 1.18 -8.12 -4.71
C PHE A 38 2.23 -7.10 -5.15
N GLU A 39 2.16 -5.86 -4.65
CA GLU A 39 3.16 -4.82 -4.94
C GLU A 39 4.56 -5.23 -4.45
N LYS A 40 4.69 -5.59 -3.17
CA LYS A 40 5.98 -5.80 -2.50
C LYS A 40 6.65 -7.14 -2.82
N CYS A 41 5.88 -8.14 -3.24
CA CYS A 41 6.42 -9.48 -3.53
C CYS A 41 6.51 -9.77 -5.04
N ILE A 42 5.63 -9.19 -5.87
CA ILE A 42 5.56 -9.50 -7.30
C ILE A 42 5.95 -8.28 -8.14
N ILE A 43 5.30 -7.13 -7.94
CA ILE A 43 5.58 -5.95 -8.78
C ILE A 43 6.97 -5.39 -8.52
N SER A 44 7.49 -5.36 -7.29
CA SER A 44 8.82 -4.80 -7.02
C SER A 44 9.98 -5.44 -7.80
N ILE A 45 9.74 -6.59 -8.44
CA ILE A 45 10.64 -7.26 -9.37
C ILE A 45 10.68 -6.54 -10.73
N PHE A 46 9.55 -5.98 -11.17
CA PHE A 46 9.38 -5.22 -12.39
C PHE A 46 9.24 -3.73 -12.05
N PRO A 47 10.16 -2.85 -12.46
CA PRO A 47 10.02 -1.41 -12.25
C PRO A 47 8.94 -0.86 -13.18
N LEU A 48 7.68 -1.10 -12.84
CA LEU A 48 6.51 -0.49 -13.46
C LEU A 48 6.19 0.79 -12.68
N PRO A 49 6.53 1.97 -13.20
CA PRO A 49 6.05 3.21 -12.60
C PRO A 49 4.54 3.28 -12.79
N GLY A 50 3.78 3.51 -11.72
CA GLY A 50 2.39 3.95 -11.90
C GLY A 50 1.42 3.69 -10.77
N ILE A 51 1.21 2.45 -10.34
CA ILE A 51 0.15 2.18 -9.35
C ILE A 51 0.78 2.04 -7.98
N GLU A 52 0.37 2.89 -7.04
CA GLU A 52 0.87 2.87 -5.68
C GLU A 52 -0.13 2.11 -4.79
N PHE A 53 -0.11 0.78 -4.86
CA PHE A 53 -1.04 -0.06 -4.10
C PHE A 53 -0.92 0.15 -2.59
N THR A 54 0.28 0.41 -2.08
CA THR A 54 0.51 0.78 -0.68
C THR A 54 -0.20 2.10 -0.33
N THR A 55 -0.14 3.09 -1.22
CA THR A 55 -0.85 4.36 -1.07
C THR A 55 -2.36 4.16 -1.07
N LEU A 56 -2.88 3.35 -2.01
CA LEU A 56 -4.29 3.01 -2.08
C LEU A 56 -4.77 2.27 -0.82
N ALA A 57 -4.01 1.30 -0.33
CA ALA A 57 -4.33 0.60 0.92
C ALA A 57 -4.38 1.56 2.11
N THR A 58 -3.38 2.44 2.23
CA THR A 58 -3.29 3.44 3.30
C THR A 58 -4.47 4.40 3.28
N PHE A 59 -4.86 4.85 2.09
CA PHE A 59 -6.05 5.68 1.87
C PHE A 59 -7.33 4.96 2.32
N LEU A 60 -7.53 3.72 1.87
CA LEU A 60 -8.69 2.91 2.22
C LEU A 60 -8.77 2.61 3.73
N PHE A 61 -7.63 2.38 4.39
CA PHE A 61 -7.57 2.23 5.84
C PHE A 61 -8.07 3.48 6.57
N ALA A 62 -7.61 4.66 6.16
CA ALA A 62 -8.03 5.92 6.75
C ALA A 62 -9.53 6.22 6.54
N LEU A 63 -10.11 5.69 5.46
CA LEU A 63 -11.53 5.85 5.17
C LEU A 63 -12.44 4.87 5.91
N LYS A 64 -12.01 3.63 6.15
CA LYS A 64 -12.86 2.63 6.83
C LYS A 64 -12.73 2.65 8.34
N TYR A 65 -11.51 2.70 8.86
CA TYR A 65 -11.25 2.43 10.27
C TYR A 65 -11.10 3.71 11.10
N ASP A 66 -11.21 3.55 12.42
CA ASP A 66 -10.82 4.60 13.36
C ASP A 66 -9.33 4.90 13.27
N LEU A 67 -8.95 6.14 13.63
CA LEU A 67 -7.61 6.67 13.45
C LEU A 67 -6.50 5.75 13.98
N ILE A 68 -6.66 5.25 15.22
CA ILE A 68 -5.64 4.40 15.87
C ILE A 68 -5.45 3.10 15.08
N TYR A 69 -6.56 2.47 14.67
CA TYR A 69 -6.50 1.21 13.94
C TYR A 69 -5.98 1.42 12.51
N ALA A 70 -6.38 2.50 11.84
CA ALA A 70 -5.86 2.86 10.52
C ALA A 70 -4.35 3.13 10.55
N LEU A 71 -3.84 3.84 11.56
CA LEU A 71 -2.41 4.08 11.76
C LEU A 71 -1.65 2.77 11.99
N PHE A 72 -2.19 1.90 12.85
CA PHE A 72 -1.62 0.58 13.08
C PHE A 72 -1.54 -0.22 11.78
N LEU A 73 -2.61 -0.27 10.99
CA LEU A 73 -2.64 -1.01 9.73
C LEU A 73 -1.68 -0.44 8.67
N ALA A 74 -1.59 0.89 8.55
CA ALA A 74 -0.66 1.55 7.63
C ALA A 74 0.81 1.31 7.99
N PHE A 75 1.12 1.07 9.27
CA PHE A 75 2.44 0.62 9.69
C PHE A 75 2.61 -0.90 9.50
N PHE A 76 1.67 -1.68 10.02
CA PHE A 76 1.82 -3.11 10.18
C PHE A 76 1.74 -3.86 8.85
N VAL A 77 0.81 -3.52 7.96
CA VAL A 77 0.63 -4.24 6.70
C VAL A 77 1.82 -4.02 5.75
N PRO A 78 2.21 -2.78 5.40
CA PRO A 78 3.33 -2.56 4.50
C PRO A 78 4.70 -2.73 5.17
N GLY A 79 4.81 -2.40 6.47
CA GLY A 79 6.10 -2.40 7.18
C GLY A 79 6.48 -3.76 7.75
N VAL A 80 5.53 -4.47 8.38
CA VAL A 80 5.82 -5.74 9.07
C VAL A 80 5.42 -6.92 8.20
N ILE A 81 4.15 -7.01 7.81
CA ILE A 81 3.61 -8.15 7.08
C ILE A 81 4.36 -8.32 5.76
N ALA A 82 4.42 -7.28 4.93
CA ALA A 82 5.10 -7.38 3.64
C ALA A 82 6.59 -7.72 3.79
N SER A 83 7.27 -7.26 4.84
CA SER A 83 8.66 -7.61 5.13
C SER A 83 8.82 -9.08 5.51
N VAL A 84 7.96 -9.61 6.37
CA VAL A 84 7.95 -11.05 6.73
C VAL A 84 7.73 -11.90 5.48
N PHE A 85 6.77 -11.52 4.63
CA PHE A 85 6.49 -12.26 3.40
C PHE A 85 7.63 -12.16 2.37
N LYS A 86 8.19 -10.97 2.18
CA LYS A 86 9.37 -10.78 1.33
C LYS A 86 10.55 -11.62 1.83
N TYR A 87 10.75 -11.72 3.14
CA TYR A 87 11.76 -12.61 3.74
C TYR A 87 11.50 -14.10 3.45
N THR A 88 10.25 -14.56 3.52
CA THR A 88 9.91 -15.96 3.19
C THR A 88 10.13 -16.31 1.71
N LEU A 89 9.98 -15.35 0.81
CA LEU A 89 10.20 -15.49 -0.64
C LEU A 89 11.61 -15.04 -1.07
N TRP A 90 12.43 -14.57 -0.13
CA TRP A 90 13.70 -13.84 -0.33
C TRP A 90 14.76 -14.59 -1.15
N LYS A 91 14.81 -15.92 -1.02
CA LYS A 91 15.81 -16.74 -1.70
C LYS A 91 15.67 -16.72 -3.23
N GLU A 92 14.50 -16.35 -3.75
CA GLU A 92 14.23 -16.35 -5.20
C GLU A 92 14.26 -14.95 -5.85
N PHE A 93 14.18 -13.88 -5.06
CA PHE A 93 14.06 -12.51 -5.56
C PHE A 93 15.23 -11.59 -5.20
N LYS A 94 16.45 -12.16 -5.13
CA LYS A 94 17.68 -11.41 -4.83
C LYS A 94 17.80 -10.15 -5.71
N LYS A 95 17.62 -8.98 -5.11
CA LYS A 95 18.49 -7.83 -5.39
C LYS A 95 19.67 -7.93 -4.41
N PRO A 96 20.93 -7.94 -4.86
CA PRO A 96 22.11 -8.21 -4.02
C PRO A 96 22.23 -7.32 -2.76
N ASP A 97 21.68 -6.11 -2.79
CA ASP A 97 21.94 -5.07 -1.80
C ASP A 97 20.71 -4.58 -1.03
N GLU A 98 19.55 -5.24 -1.16
CA GLU A 98 18.36 -4.87 -0.40
C GLU A 98 18.38 -5.52 0.99
N ALA A 99 18.14 -4.75 2.05
CA ALA A 99 17.96 -5.33 3.38
C ALA A 99 16.61 -6.07 3.45
N PRO A 100 16.54 -7.24 4.14
CA PRO A 100 15.34 -8.08 4.20
C PRO A 100 14.15 -7.43 4.89
N ILE A 101 14.42 -6.44 5.75
CA ILE A 101 13.43 -5.65 6.47
C ILE A 101 13.88 -4.19 6.38
N THR A 102 13.13 -3.38 5.65
CA THR A 102 13.32 -1.93 5.62
C THR A 102 12.06 -1.26 6.14
N LEU A 103 12.00 -1.05 7.46
CA LEU A 103 11.11 -0.05 8.04
C LEU A 103 11.65 1.33 7.68
N GLY A 104 11.42 1.73 6.43
CA GLY A 104 11.93 2.98 5.87
C GLY A 104 11.03 4.18 6.21
N GLY A 105 11.53 5.39 5.96
CA GLY A 105 10.76 6.62 6.14
C GLY A 105 9.48 6.72 5.29
N GLY A 106 9.25 5.80 4.33
CA GLY A 106 7.98 5.70 3.61
C GLY A 106 6.81 5.35 4.53
N THR A 107 7.01 4.45 5.50
CA THR A 107 5.97 4.05 6.46
C THR A 107 5.54 5.21 7.36
N LEU A 108 6.47 6.10 7.72
CA LEU A 108 6.16 7.32 8.48
C LEU A 108 5.27 8.26 7.65
N ILE A 109 5.58 8.44 6.36
CA ILE A 109 4.76 9.25 5.45
C ILE A 109 3.36 8.63 5.33
N ASP A 110 3.25 7.32 5.20
CA ASP A 110 1.95 6.64 5.11
C ASP A 110 1.10 6.87 6.38
N MET A 111 1.69 6.77 7.57
CA MET A 111 0.99 7.10 8.82
C MET A 111 0.56 8.58 8.89
N LEU A 112 1.42 9.51 8.49
CA LEU A 112 1.05 10.93 8.41
C LEU A 112 -0.12 11.15 7.44
N MET A 113 -0.10 10.46 6.30
CA MET A 113 -1.15 10.52 5.31
C MET A 113 -2.47 9.93 5.82
N VAL A 114 -2.44 8.86 6.62
CA VAL A 114 -3.65 8.35 7.32
C VAL A 114 -4.24 9.43 8.22
N ALA A 115 -3.42 10.03 9.08
CA ALA A 115 -3.89 11.05 10.02
C ALA A 115 -4.51 12.24 9.28
N PHE A 116 -3.87 12.69 8.19
CA PHE A 116 -4.37 13.75 7.35
C PHE A 116 -5.69 13.38 6.65
N CYS A 117 -5.79 12.18 6.08
CA CYS A 117 -7.01 11.72 5.41
C CYS A 117 -8.18 11.57 6.39
N TRP A 118 -7.92 11.02 7.58
CA TRP A 118 -8.90 10.92 8.65
C TRP A 118 -9.42 12.31 9.05
N PHE A 119 -8.53 13.28 9.25
CA PHE A 119 -8.91 14.66 9.53
C PHE A 119 -9.80 15.27 8.44
N LEU A 120 -9.45 15.06 7.16
CA LEU A 120 -10.26 15.55 6.03
C LEU A 120 -11.64 14.90 6.00
N LYS A 121 -11.71 13.58 6.18
CA LYS A 121 -12.96 12.81 6.23
C LYS A 121 -13.88 13.31 7.34
N THR A 122 -13.34 13.61 8.52
CA THR A 122 -14.14 14.00 9.68
C THR A 122 -14.53 15.48 9.65
N SER A 123 -13.71 16.34 9.04
CA SER A 123 -13.92 17.80 9.06
C SER A 123 -14.69 18.32 7.84
N PHE A 124 -14.70 17.59 6.73
CA PHE A 124 -15.25 18.05 5.45
C PHE A 124 -16.01 16.94 4.72
N THR A 125 -16.99 17.34 3.91
CA THR A 125 -17.76 16.44 3.03
C THR A 125 -17.14 16.41 1.64
N PHE A 126 -16.12 15.59 1.44
CA PHE A 126 -15.49 15.36 0.15
C PHE A 126 -15.93 14.02 -0.46
N SER A 127 -16.01 13.95 -1.79
CA SER A 127 -16.20 12.67 -2.50
C SER A 127 -14.93 11.81 -2.43
N LEU A 128 -15.05 10.51 -2.70
CA LEU A 128 -13.92 9.57 -2.73
C LEU A 128 -12.80 10.06 -3.66
N LEU A 129 -13.19 10.52 -4.85
CA LEU A 129 -12.27 11.08 -5.84
C LEU A 129 -11.53 12.32 -5.33
N GLN A 130 -12.25 13.25 -4.68
CA GLN A 130 -11.66 14.47 -4.12
C GLN A 130 -10.68 14.14 -2.99
N LEU A 131 -11.04 13.20 -2.12
CA LEU A 131 -10.15 12.74 -1.05
C LEU A 131 -8.88 12.11 -1.62
N MET A 132 -8.99 11.24 -2.64
CA MET A 132 -7.82 10.65 -3.27
C MET A 132 -6.93 11.70 -3.95
N PHE A 133 -7.54 12.68 -4.63
CA PHE A 133 -6.81 13.79 -5.27
C PHE A 133 -5.97 14.56 -4.26
N ILE A 134 -6.58 15.01 -3.17
CA ILE A 134 -5.88 15.77 -2.12
C ILE A 134 -4.82 14.89 -1.45
N PHE A 135 -5.15 13.62 -1.18
CA PHE A 135 -4.23 12.66 -0.57
C PHE A 135 -2.96 12.46 -1.40
N LEU A 136 -3.10 12.18 -2.70
CA LEU A 136 -1.97 12.02 -3.61
C LEU A 136 -1.17 13.30 -3.76
N LEU A 137 -1.85 14.45 -3.90
CA LEU A 137 -1.19 15.74 -4.04
C LEU A 137 -0.25 16.00 -2.85
N VAL A 138 -0.76 15.86 -1.63
CA VAL A 138 0.03 16.05 -0.40
C VAL A 138 1.15 15.02 -0.30
N LYS A 139 0.88 13.74 -0.58
CA LYS A 139 1.91 12.69 -0.53
C LYS A 139 3.05 12.96 -1.51
N HIS A 140 2.77 13.34 -2.75
CA HIS A 140 3.79 13.65 -3.74
C HIS A 140 4.56 14.92 -3.41
N ILE A 141 3.91 15.96 -2.84
CA ILE A 141 4.62 17.14 -2.34
C ILE A 141 5.61 16.76 -1.24
N ILE A 142 5.19 15.95 -0.26
CA ILE A 142 6.06 15.48 0.83
C ILE A 142 7.25 14.69 0.25
N ASN A 143 6.99 13.79 -0.70
CA ASN A 143 8.03 13.01 -1.35
C ASN A 143 8.98 13.87 -2.19
N PHE A 144 8.48 14.90 -2.86
CA PHE A 144 9.30 15.86 -3.62
C PHE A 144 10.21 16.66 -2.69
N VAL A 145 9.67 17.17 -1.58
CA VAL A 145 10.45 17.89 -0.55
C VAL A 145 11.53 16.97 0.02
N LYS A 146 11.18 15.73 0.38
CA LYS A 146 12.15 14.73 0.84
C LYS A 146 13.24 14.46 -0.22
N GLY A 147 12.85 14.28 -1.48
CA GLY A 147 13.76 14.05 -2.60
C GLY A 147 14.75 15.20 -2.83
N HIS A 148 14.31 16.43 -2.58
CA HIS A 148 15.18 17.62 -2.65
C HIS A 148 16.29 17.56 -1.58
N TYR A 149 15.98 17.15 -0.36
CA TYR A 149 16.98 17.00 0.71
C TYR A 149 17.91 15.80 0.52
N THR A 150 17.47 14.75 -0.18
CA THR A 150 18.27 13.55 -0.44
C THR A 150 19.02 13.57 -1.78
N GLY A 151 18.86 14.63 -2.58
CA GLY A 151 19.54 14.79 -3.87
C GLY A 151 18.98 13.92 -5.02
N SER A 152 17.77 13.39 -4.88
CA SER A 152 17.13 12.48 -5.85
C SER A 152 15.74 13.00 -6.20
N VAL A 153 15.66 13.91 -7.17
CA VAL A 153 14.39 14.49 -7.63
C VAL A 153 13.96 13.80 -8.91
N ASP A 154 12.97 12.91 -8.81
CA ASP A 154 12.23 12.38 -9.95
C ASP A 154 10.84 13.04 -10.01
N VAL A 155 10.52 13.62 -11.16
CA VAL A 155 9.28 14.37 -11.40
C VAL A 155 8.30 13.57 -12.25
N ILE A 156 8.80 12.65 -13.09
CA ILE A 156 7.98 11.92 -14.07
C ILE A 156 7.23 10.78 -13.39
N GLY A 157 7.92 10.03 -12.52
CA GLY A 157 7.32 8.92 -11.78
C GLY A 157 6.09 9.35 -10.96
N PRO A 158 6.19 10.38 -10.10
CA PRO A 158 5.06 10.91 -9.34
C PRO A 158 3.90 11.39 -10.21
N PHE A 159 4.18 12.02 -11.35
CA PHE A 159 3.15 12.50 -12.26
C PHE A 159 2.34 11.34 -12.86
N ILE A 160 3.03 10.34 -13.42
CA ILE A 160 2.37 9.15 -13.96
C ILE A 160 1.57 8.43 -12.86
N SER A 161 2.16 8.33 -11.67
CA SER A 161 1.51 7.72 -10.52
C SER A 161 0.21 8.42 -10.13
N PHE A 162 0.24 9.74 -10.07
CA PHE A 162 -0.93 10.55 -9.75
C PHE A 162 -2.12 10.23 -10.67
N PHE A 163 -1.91 10.28 -11.99
CA PHE A 163 -2.99 10.05 -12.95
C PHE A 163 -3.49 8.61 -12.94
N LEU A 164 -2.61 7.61 -12.82
CA LEU A 164 -3.02 6.22 -12.81
C LEU A 164 -3.84 5.87 -11.55
N ASN A 165 -3.45 6.37 -10.38
CA ASN A 165 -4.21 6.14 -9.16
C ASN A 165 -5.58 6.86 -9.17
N ILE A 166 -5.65 8.08 -9.72
CA ILE A 166 -6.92 8.79 -9.90
C ILE A 166 -7.83 8.05 -10.89
N PHE A 167 -7.29 7.61 -12.03
CA PHE A 167 -8.01 6.83 -13.02
C PHE A 167 -8.55 5.52 -12.45
N LEU A 168 -7.78 4.86 -11.58
CA LEU A 168 -8.19 3.65 -10.89
C LEU A 168 -9.37 3.90 -9.93
N ILE A 169 -9.37 4.99 -9.16
CA ILE A 169 -10.53 5.38 -8.35
C ILE A 169 -11.75 5.65 -9.24
N LEU A 170 -11.58 6.36 -10.37
CA LEU A 170 -12.69 6.68 -11.28
C LEU A 170 -13.38 5.43 -11.86
N ILE A 171 -12.60 4.44 -12.32
CA ILE A 171 -13.17 3.24 -12.93
C ILE A 171 -13.77 2.30 -11.89
N PHE A 172 -13.14 2.19 -10.72
CA PHE A 172 -13.52 1.21 -9.69
C PHE A 172 -14.22 1.86 -8.49
N GLU A 173 -14.81 3.05 -8.65
CA GLU A 173 -15.45 3.79 -7.56
C GLU A 173 -16.48 2.94 -6.81
N GLY A 174 -17.39 2.28 -7.56
CA GLY A 174 -18.41 1.41 -6.96
C GLY A 174 -17.83 0.22 -6.17
N PHE A 175 -16.70 -0.33 -6.62
CA PHE A 175 -16.00 -1.39 -5.91
C PHE A 175 -15.36 -0.89 -4.60
N PHE A 176 -14.73 0.29 -4.62
CA PHE A 176 -14.17 0.87 -3.40
C PHE A 176 -15.24 1.27 -2.40
N LEU A 177 -16.35 1.86 -2.87
CA LEU A 177 -17.49 2.15 -2.00
C LEU A 177 -18.08 0.88 -1.40
N TRP A 178 -18.17 -0.22 -2.15
CA TRP A 178 -18.58 -1.51 -1.60
C TRP A 178 -17.62 -1.98 -0.49
N LEU A 179 -16.30 -1.96 -0.73
CA LEU A 179 -15.30 -2.36 0.27
C LEU A 179 -15.36 -1.52 1.56
N LEU A 180 -15.64 -0.21 1.42
CA LEU A 180 -15.73 0.71 2.55
C LEU A 180 -16.98 0.46 3.41
N ASN A 181 -18.04 -0.12 2.84
CA ASN A 181 -19.31 -0.37 3.52
C ASN A 181 -19.55 -1.85 3.90
N ALA A 182 -18.70 -2.77 3.43
CA ALA A 182 -18.75 -4.19 3.74
C ALA A 182 -18.06 -4.51 5.07
#